data_AF-A0A453BHY7-F1
#
_entry.id   AF-A0A453BHY7-F1
#
_cell.length_a   1.000
_cell.length_b   1.000
_cell.length_c   1.000
_cell.angle_alpha   90.00
_cell.angle_beta   90.00
_cell.angle_gamma   90.00
#
_symmetry.space_group_name_H-M   'P 1'
#
loop_
_entity.id
_entity.type
_entity.pdbx_description
1 polymer ?
#
loop_
_entity_poly.entity_id
_entity_poly.type
_entity_poly.pdbx_seq_one_letter_code
_entity_poly.pdbx_strand_id
1 'polypeptide(L)'
;MRTRVRNMYWVDGAARRAYKHFRDCISFDVTYLTNMYKMPCAPFIGINNHNQSLQFGCGLMRNEDTDGYTWLFKTFLECMDGLAPMNIITEQDFSMRAGIEEVFPLAVHRRCRWHIIKKAKERLGPFFADRPELHKAFELCVDHSLTVEEFEWS
;
A
#
# COMPACT_ATOMS: atom_id res chain seq x y z
N MET A 1 12.19 27.06 20.80
CA MET A 1 11.37 26.13 19.98
C MET A 1 12.07 24.77 19.94
N ARG A 2 11.39 23.67 20.29
CA ARG A 2 11.98 22.32 20.17
C ARG A 2 11.80 21.84 18.73
N THR A 3 12.88 21.75 17.97
CA THR A 3 12.89 21.12 16.65
C THR A 3 12.52 19.64 16.82
N ARG A 4 11.42 19.22 16.19
CA ARG A 4 10.98 17.82 16.20
C ARG A 4 11.08 17.28 14.79
N VAL A 5 11.56 16.05 14.65
CA VAL A 5 11.57 15.34 13.36
C VAL A 5 10.14 15.29 12.83
N ARG A 6 9.97 15.74 11.57
CA ARG A 6 8.68 15.75 10.88
C ARG A 6 8.48 14.44 10.12
N ASN A 7 9.39 14.15 9.19
CA ASN A 7 9.38 12.90 8.42
C ASN A 7 10.80 12.32 8.40
N MET A 8 10.91 10.99 8.27
CA MET A 8 12.17 10.27 8.09
C MET A 8 11.93 9.11 7.11
N TYR A 9 12.90 8.82 6.26
CA TYR A 9 12.86 7.67 5.37
C TYR A 9 14.23 6.99 5.38
N TRP A 10 14.24 5.65 5.33
CA TRP A 10 15.47 4.88 5.19
C TRP A 10 15.27 3.67 4.28
N VAL A 11 16.37 3.27 3.67
CA VAL A 11 16.49 2.12 2.77
C VAL A 11 17.93 1.62 2.80
N ASP A 12 18.13 0.31 2.67
CA ASP A 12 19.45 -0.28 2.54
C ASP A 12 19.85 -0.51 1.06
N GLY A 13 21.15 -0.71 0.82
CA GLY A 13 21.66 -0.91 -0.53
C GLY A 13 21.19 -2.20 -1.22
N ALA A 14 20.88 -3.26 -0.46
CA ALA A 14 20.36 -4.51 -1.02
C ALA A 14 18.90 -4.35 -1.45
N ALA A 15 18.08 -3.65 -0.66
CA ALA A 15 16.72 -3.26 -1.03
C ALA A 15 16.68 -2.48 -2.35
N ARG A 16 17.55 -1.47 -2.52
CA ARG A 16 17.65 -0.70 -3.78
C ARG A 16 18.01 -1.57 -4.98
N ARG A 17 18.90 -2.56 -4.81
CA ARG A 17 19.26 -3.51 -5.88
C ARG A 17 18.12 -4.46 -6.20
N ALA A 18 17.48 -5.02 -5.17
CA ALA A 18 16.35 -5.92 -5.33
C ALA A 18 15.17 -5.22 -6.02
N TYR A 19 14.93 -3.96 -5.69
CA TYR A 19 13.85 -3.16 -6.26
C TYR A 19 13.92 -3.08 -7.79
N LYS A 20 15.12 -2.99 -8.38
CA LYS A 20 15.32 -2.97 -9.84
C LYS A 20 14.75 -4.20 -10.54
N HIS A 21 14.65 -5.33 -9.82
CA HIS A 21 14.16 -6.60 -10.33
C HIS A 21 12.74 -6.94 -9.88
N PHE A 22 12.26 -6.36 -8.78
CA PHE A 22 11.02 -6.78 -8.10
C PHE A 22 10.06 -5.60 -7.83
N ARG A 23 10.00 -4.60 -8.72
CA ARG A 23 9.14 -3.41 -8.60
C ARG A 23 7.72 -3.57 -9.16
N ASP A 24 7.35 -4.77 -9.60
CA ASP A 24 6.09 -5.00 -10.30
C ASP A 24 4.88 -4.73 -9.41
N CYS A 25 4.98 -5.07 -8.13
CA CYS A 25 3.94 -4.82 -7.16
C CYS A 25 4.56 -4.43 -5.81
N ILE A 26 4.16 -3.28 -5.28
CA ILE A 26 4.51 -2.84 -3.94
C ILE A 26 3.23 -2.72 -3.10
N SER A 27 3.26 -3.27 -1.89
CA SER A 27 2.34 -2.96 -0.82
C SER A 27 2.89 -1.83 0.04
N PHE A 28 2.06 -0.83 0.30
CA PHE A 28 2.34 0.29 1.20
C PHE A 28 1.18 0.46 2.15
N ASP A 29 1.44 0.38 3.45
CA ASP A 29 0.40 0.50 4.48
C ASP A 29 0.95 1.29 5.67
N VAL A 30 0.14 2.17 6.24
CA VAL A 30 0.55 2.99 7.38
C VAL A 30 0.05 2.34 8.67
N THR A 31 0.98 1.95 9.52
CA THR A 31 0.68 1.37 10.83
C THR A 31 0.90 2.42 11.92
N TYR A 32 -0.16 2.73 12.66
CA TYR A 32 -0.11 3.67 13.78
C TYR A 32 0.63 3.05 15.00
N LEU A 33 1.32 3.89 15.79
CA LEU A 33 1.84 3.58 17.15
C LEU A 33 3.01 2.59 17.28
N THR A 34 3.80 2.35 16.25
CA THR A 34 4.91 1.38 16.33
C THR A 34 6.24 1.92 16.90
N ASN A 35 6.35 3.22 17.21
CA ASN A 35 7.58 3.82 17.76
C ASN A 35 7.36 4.72 18.98
N MET A 36 8.45 4.97 19.73
CA MET A 36 8.47 5.82 20.94
C MET A 36 8.03 7.27 20.71
N TYR A 37 7.96 7.70 19.44
CA TYR A 37 7.57 9.05 19.04
C TYR A 37 6.09 9.14 18.64
N LYS A 38 5.35 8.02 18.70
CA LYS A 38 3.96 7.88 18.25
C LYS A 38 3.77 8.35 16.81
N MET A 39 4.76 8.11 15.96
CA MET A 39 4.73 8.48 14.55
C MET A 39 4.26 7.28 13.69
N PRO A 40 3.30 7.46 12.77
CA PRO A 40 2.93 6.44 11.80
C PRO A 40 4.13 5.90 11.03
N CYS A 41 4.16 4.58 10.86
CA CYS A 41 5.22 3.84 10.19
C CYS A 41 4.70 3.25 8.89
N ALA A 42 5.43 3.50 7.80
CA ALA A 42 4.98 3.27 6.45
C ALA A 42 6.02 2.44 5.67
N PRO A 43 6.05 1.11 5.83
CA PRO A 43 6.94 0.24 5.08
C PRO A 43 6.52 0.13 3.60
N PHE A 44 7.52 0.06 2.73
CA PHE A 44 7.36 -0.32 1.33
C PHE A 44 7.76 -1.79 1.19
N ILE A 45 6.82 -2.66 0.85
CA ILE A 45 7.03 -4.11 0.78
C ILE A 45 6.71 -4.61 -0.62
N GLY A 46 7.63 -5.30 -1.28
CA GLY A 46 7.36 -6.07 -2.50
C GLY A 46 7.40 -7.57 -2.25
N ILE A 47 7.31 -8.32 -3.34
CA ILE A 47 7.45 -9.78 -3.36
C ILE A 47 8.47 -10.18 -4.42
N ASN A 48 9.24 -11.22 -4.14
CA ASN A 48 10.11 -11.84 -5.15
C ASN A 48 9.41 -13.00 -5.87
N ASN A 49 10.10 -13.62 -6.82
CA ASN A 49 9.61 -14.76 -7.61
C ASN A 49 9.36 -16.04 -6.78
N HIS A 50 9.70 -16.04 -5.49
CA HIS A 50 9.45 -17.13 -4.55
C HIS A 50 8.35 -16.78 -3.54
N ASN A 51 7.57 -15.73 -3.80
CA ASN A 51 6.51 -15.22 -2.92
C ASN A 51 7.00 -14.81 -1.52
N GLN A 52 8.28 -14.44 -1.41
CA GLN A 52 8.85 -13.93 -0.17
C GLN A 52 8.75 -12.41 -0.15
N SER A 53 8.36 -11.86 1.00
CA SER A 53 8.29 -10.42 1.20
C SER A 53 9.68 -9.80 1.21
N LEU A 54 9.84 -8.71 0.46
CA LEU A 54 11.04 -7.89 0.44
C LEU A 54 10.70 -6.48 0.92
N GLN A 55 11.42 -5.99 1.93
CA GLN A 55 11.27 -4.61 2.37
C GLN A 55 12.16 -3.70 1.53
N PHE A 56 11.55 -2.77 0.79
CA PHE A 56 12.25 -1.81 -0.05
C PHE A 56 12.57 -0.49 0.65
N GLY A 57 12.02 -0.28 1.84
CA GLY A 57 12.29 0.91 2.65
C GLY A 57 11.19 1.12 3.67
N CYS A 58 11.34 2.18 4.45
CA CYS A 58 10.33 2.56 5.43
C CYS A 58 10.35 4.05 5.69
N GLY A 59 9.15 4.63 5.74
CA GLY A 59 8.92 6.00 6.19
C GLY A 59 8.43 6.05 7.63
N LEU A 60 8.80 7.11 8.34
CA LEU A 60 8.08 7.60 9.52
C LEU A 60 7.54 8.99 9.19
N MET A 61 6.25 9.18 9.36
CA MET A 61 5.58 10.46 9.13
C MET A 61 4.93 10.95 10.41
N ARG A 62 4.85 12.27 10.59
CA ARG A 62 4.15 12.85 11.75
C ARG A 62 2.67 13.03 11.49
N ASN A 63 2.32 13.44 10.26
CA ASN A 63 0.96 13.67 9.81
C ASN A 63 0.69 12.76 8.62
N GLU A 64 -0.53 12.23 8.56
CA GLU A 64 -1.05 11.44 7.44
C GLU A 64 -1.87 12.38 6.54
N ASP A 65 -1.20 13.38 5.98
CA ASP A 65 -1.77 14.34 5.03
C ASP A 65 -1.17 14.12 3.63
N THR A 66 -1.83 14.69 2.61
CA THR A 66 -1.39 14.51 1.21
C THR A 66 0.04 14.97 1.01
N ASP A 67 0.44 16.10 1.62
CA ASP A 67 1.81 16.62 1.53
C ASP A 67 2.84 15.64 2.13
N GLY A 68 2.51 15.00 3.25
CA GLY A 68 3.34 13.99 3.90
C GLY A 68 3.55 12.77 3.01
N TYR A 69 2.47 12.25 2.42
CA TYR A 69 2.54 11.13 1.49
C TYR A 69 3.28 11.47 0.20
N THR A 70 2.99 12.62 -0.41
CA THR A 70 3.71 13.10 -1.60
C THR A 70 5.20 13.22 -1.32
N TRP A 71 5.60 13.78 -0.16
CA TRP A 71 7.01 13.84 0.23
C TRP A 71 7.63 12.45 0.35
N LEU A 72 6.93 11.51 0.99
CA LEU A 72 7.45 10.16 1.21
C LEU A 72 7.59 9.40 -0.12
N PHE A 73 6.60 9.49 -1.00
CA PHE A 73 6.64 8.86 -2.32
C PHE A 73 7.71 9.46 -3.23
N LYS A 74 7.93 10.79 -3.21
CA LYS A 74 9.03 11.44 -3.94
C LYS A 74 10.38 10.96 -3.40
N THR A 75 10.53 10.91 -2.08
CA THR A 75 11.77 10.44 -1.43
C THR A 75 12.05 8.97 -1.78
N PHE A 76 11.02 8.12 -1.74
CA PHE A 76 11.11 6.73 -2.18
C PHE A 76 11.57 6.63 -3.64
N LEU A 77 10.93 7.39 -4.54
CA LEU A 77 11.25 7.39 -5.97
C LEU A 77 12.71 7.80 -6.24
N GLU A 78 13.17 8.87 -5.59
CA GLU A 78 14.56 9.33 -5.67
C GLU A 78 15.54 8.27 -5.18
N CYS A 79 15.25 7.62 -4.06
CA CYS A 79 16.06 6.54 -3.52
C CYS A 79 16.08 5.29 -4.42
N MET A 80 15.04 5.10 -5.23
CA MET A 80 14.91 3.99 -6.18
C MET A 80 15.41 4.33 -7.59
N ASP A 81 16.30 5.32 -7.72
CA ASP A 81 16.89 5.76 -8.99
C ASP A 81 15.82 6.24 -10.00
N GLY A 82 14.71 6.82 -9.53
CA GLY A 82 13.62 7.30 -10.36
C GLY A 82 12.71 6.21 -10.92
N LEU A 83 12.85 4.97 -10.45
CA LEU A 83 12.05 3.84 -10.92
C LEU A 83 10.71 3.76 -10.16
N ALA A 84 9.63 4.22 -10.80
CA ALA A 84 8.28 4.07 -10.25
C ALA A 84 7.84 2.58 -10.21
N PRO A 85 6.99 2.18 -9.26
CA PRO A 85 6.32 0.88 -9.28
C PRO A 85 5.36 0.75 -10.45
N MET A 86 5.10 -0.48 -10.88
CA MET A 86 4.04 -0.76 -11.85
C MET A 86 2.67 -0.80 -11.18
N ASN A 87 2.59 -1.44 -10.01
CA ASN A 87 1.38 -1.52 -9.20
C ASN A 87 1.69 -1.13 -7.75
N ILE A 88 0.78 -0.40 -7.13
CA ILE A 88 0.85 -0.07 -5.71
C ILE A 88 -0.45 -0.44 -5.01
N ILE A 89 -0.34 -1.23 -3.94
CA ILE A 89 -1.45 -1.67 -3.10
C ILE A 89 -1.41 -0.87 -1.81
N THR A 90 -2.47 -0.14 -1.49
CA THR A 90 -2.56 0.61 -0.23
C THR A 90 -3.87 0.38 0.52
N GLU A 91 -3.95 0.89 1.74
CA GLU A 91 -5.23 1.07 2.42
C GLU A 91 -6.11 2.15 1.76
N GLN A 92 -7.33 2.31 2.27
CA GLN A 92 -8.33 3.21 1.71
C GLN A 92 -8.23 4.61 2.33
N ASP A 93 -7.09 5.27 2.12
CA ASP A 93 -6.88 6.67 2.52
C ASP A 93 -6.90 7.62 1.31
N PHE A 94 -7.63 8.73 1.43
CA PHE A 94 -7.78 9.71 0.35
C PHE A 94 -6.49 10.51 0.12
N SER A 95 -5.75 10.80 1.19
CA SER A 95 -4.49 11.55 1.10
C SER A 95 -3.38 10.71 0.47
N MET A 96 -3.31 9.42 0.77
CA MET A 96 -2.42 8.47 0.07
C MET A 96 -2.74 8.42 -1.41
N ARG A 97 -4.02 8.25 -1.77
CA ARG A 97 -4.44 8.19 -3.18
C ARG A 97 -4.01 9.43 -3.96
N ALA A 98 -4.25 10.61 -3.40
CA ALA A 98 -3.85 11.86 -4.03
C ALA A 98 -2.31 11.94 -4.23
N GLY A 99 -1.53 11.52 -3.23
CA GLY A 99 -0.07 11.47 -3.35
C GLY A 99 0.43 10.46 -4.38
N ILE A 100 -0.25 9.31 -4.52
CA ILE A 100 0.07 8.30 -5.56
C ILE A 100 -0.23 8.85 -6.94
N GLU A 101 -1.41 9.47 -7.15
CA GLU A 101 -1.80 10.06 -8.43
C GLU A 101 -0.83 11.18 -8.84
N GLU A 102 -0.28 11.94 -7.87
CA GLU A 102 0.73 12.97 -8.13
C GLU A 102 2.11 12.38 -8.49
N VAL A 103 2.60 11.41 -7.74
CA VAL A 103 4.01 10.95 -7.83
C VAL A 103 4.19 9.75 -8.76
N PHE A 104 3.19 8.87 -8.86
CA PHE A 104 3.20 7.65 -9.66
C PHE A 104 2.01 7.62 -10.64
N PRO A 105 1.88 8.59 -11.56
CA PRO A 105 0.69 8.72 -12.42
C PRO A 105 0.45 7.53 -13.36
N LEU A 106 1.48 6.71 -13.60
CA LEU A 106 1.41 5.51 -14.43
C LEU A 106 1.24 4.21 -13.63
N ALA A 107 1.37 4.27 -12.29
CA ALA A 107 1.20 3.09 -11.46
C ALA A 107 -0.28 2.76 -11.31
N VAL A 108 -0.61 1.47 -11.41
CA VAL A 108 -1.97 1.00 -11.13
C VAL A 108 -2.16 0.95 -9.61
N HIS A 109 -3.05 1.80 -9.11
CA HIS A 109 -3.41 1.83 -7.69
C HIS A 109 -4.47 0.77 -7.38
N ARG A 110 -4.19 -0.11 -6.42
CA ARG A 110 -5.10 -1.14 -5.94
C ARG A 110 -5.34 -1.00 -4.45
N ARG A 111 -6.52 -1.45 -3.99
CA ARG A 111 -6.88 -1.45 -2.57
C ARG A 111 -6.47 -2.78 -1.94
N CYS A 112 -5.94 -2.72 -0.72
CA CYS A 112 -5.53 -3.89 0.03
C CYS A 112 -6.71 -4.83 0.28
N ARG A 113 -6.56 -6.09 -0.15
CA ARG A 113 -7.55 -7.16 0.02
C ARG A 113 -8.02 -7.29 1.47
N TRP A 114 -7.09 -7.26 2.42
CA TRP A 114 -7.41 -7.39 3.84
C TRP A 114 -8.38 -6.28 4.29
N HIS A 115 -8.12 -5.04 3.89
CA HIS A 115 -8.97 -3.90 4.19
C HIS A 115 -10.35 -4.02 3.52
N ILE A 116 -10.42 -4.50 2.27
CA ILE A 116 -11.68 -4.77 1.57
C ILE A 116 -12.53 -5.77 2.37
N ILE A 117 -11.96 -6.92 2.71
CA ILE A 117 -12.67 -7.99 3.42
C ILE A 117 -13.08 -7.55 4.82
N LYS A 118 -12.19 -6.88 5.56
CA LYS A 118 -12.50 -6.34 6.88
C LYS A 118 -13.70 -5.40 6.83
N LYS A 119 -13.68 -4.42 5.92
CA LYS A 119 -14.77 -3.45 5.77
C LYS A 119 -16.07 -4.09 5.29
N ALA A 120 -16.00 -5.09 4.42
CA ALA A 120 -17.16 -5.87 4.00
C ALA A 120 -17.78 -6.61 5.18
N LYS A 121 -16.98 -7.29 6.02
CA LYS A 121 -17.46 -7.96 7.23
C LYS A 121 -18.07 -7.00 8.24
N GLU A 122 -17.44 -5.85 8.47
CA GLU A 122 -17.94 -4.83 9.40
C GLU A 122 -19.29 -4.23 8.96
N ARG A 123 -19.48 -4.01 7.65
CA ARG A 123 -20.69 -3.35 7.11
C ARG A 123 -21.80 -4.32 6.71
N LEU A 124 -21.43 -5.49 6.21
CA LEU A 124 -22.34 -6.46 5.59
C LEU A 124 -22.39 -7.79 6.35
N GLY A 125 -21.68 -7.93 7.47
CA GLY A 125 -21.60 -9.18 8.23
C GLY A 125 -22.97 -9.83 8.50
N PRO A 126 -23.95 -9.12 9.09
CA PRO A 126 -25.30 -9.65 9.29
C PRO A 126 -25.99 -10.01 7.97
N PHE A 127 -25.81 -9.19 6.93
CA PHE A 127 -26.42 -9.40 5.62
C PHE A 127 -25.88 -10.65 4.90
N PHE A 128 -24.58 -10.93 5.06
CA PHE A 128 -23.92 -12.13 4.58
C PHE A 128 -24.29 -13.37 5.38
N ALA A 129 -24.48 -13.25 6.70
CA ALA A 129 -24.93 -14.37 7.53
C ALA A 129 -26.29 -14.92 7.07
N ASP A 130 -27.20 -14.02 6.67
CA ASP A 130 -28.52 -14.40 6.13
C ASP A 130 -28.47 -14.88 4.67
N ARG A 131 -27.36 -14.66 3.96
CA ARG A 131 -27.21 -14.93 2.52
C ARG A 131 -25.84 -15.55 2.20
N PRO A 132 -25.65 -16.84 2.54
CA PRO A 132 -24.37 -17.52 2.33
C PRO A 132 -23.94 -17.58 0.86
N GLU A 133 -24.89 -17.72 -0.07
CA GLU A 133 -24.63 -17.68 -1.52
C GLU A 133 -24.04 -16.34 -1.97
N LEU A 134 -24.55 -15.23 -1.44
CA LEU A 134 -24.03 -13.90 -1.74
C LEU A 134 -22.63 -13.69 -1.14
N HIS A 135 -22.41 -14.16 0.09
CA HIS A 135 -21.09 -14.09 0.71
C HIS A 135 -20.06 -14.88 -0.10
N LYS A 136 -20.43 -16.08 -0.57
CA LYS A 136 -19.59 -16.90 -1.44
C LYS A 136 -19.33 -16.21 -2.79
N ALA A 137 -20.34 -15.60 -3.40
CA ALA A 137 -20.16 -14.84 -4.63
C ALA A 137 -19.21 -13.66 -4.44
N PHE A 138 -19.31 -12.95 -3.31
CA PHE A 138 -18.38 -11.88 -2.95
C PHE A 138 -16.94 -12.39 -2.79
N GLU A 139 -16.73 -13.51 -2.07
CA GLU A 139 -15.40 -14.11 -1.92
C GLU A 139 -14.82 -14.55 -3.27
N LEU A 140 -15.64 -15.11 -4.16
CA LEU A 140 -15.24 -15.47 -5.52
C LEU A 140 -14.79 -14.24 -6.32
N CYS A 141 -15.52 -13.13 -6.29
CA CYS A 141 -15.12 -11.90 -6.98
C CYS A 141 -13.80 -11.30 -6.45
N VAL A 142 -13.51 -11.46 -5.15
CA VAL A 142 -12.29 -10.91 -4.55
C VAL A 142 -11.08 -11.80 -4.80
N ASP A 143 -11.25 -13.14 -4.80
CA ASP A 143 -10.15 -14.11 -4.78
C ASP A 143 -9.92 -14.84 -6.10
N HIS A 144 -10.91 -14.86 -6.99
CA HIS A 144 -10.92 -15.72 -8.17
C HIS A 144 -11.14 -14.97 -9.49
N SER A 145 -10.95 -13.65 -9.51
CA SER A 145 -10.78 -12.91 -10.77
C SER A 145 -9.35 -13.15 -11.28
N LEU A 146 -9.19 -14.12 -12.18
CA LEU A 146 -7.90 -14.61 -12.66
C LEU A 146 -7.40 -13.82 -13.87
N THR A 147 -8.29 -13.07 -14.54
CA THR A 147 -7.92 -12.14 -15.61
C THR A 147 -8.18 -10.68 -15.22
N VAL A 148 -7.50 -9.76 -15.93
CA VAL A 148 -7.73 -8.32 -15.74
C VAL A 148 -9.17 -7.97 -16.13
N GLU A 149 -9.69 -8.57 -17.19
CA GLU A 149 -11.06 -8.35 -17.65
C GLU A 149 -12.09 -8.80 -16.61
N GLU A 150 -11.89 -9.97 -15.98
CA GLU A 150 -12.77 -10.46 -14.91
C GLU A 150 -12.76 -9.52 -13.71
N PHE A 151 -11.58 -9.00 -13.35
CA PHE A 151 -11.43 -8.09 -12.20
C PHE A 151 -12.00 -6.69 -12.46
N GLU A 152 -11.84 -6.13 -13.66
CA GLU A 152 -12.37 -4.79 -14.00
C GLU A 152 -13.88 -4.80 -14.32
N TRP A 153 -14.46 -5.97 -14.58
CA TRP A 153 -15.89 -6.14 -14.87
C TRP A 153 -16.75 -6.39 -13.60
N SER A 154 -16.16 -6.95 -12.55
CA SER A 154 -16.81 -7.22 -11.26
C SER A 154 -17.05 -5.99 -10.41
#